data_AF-A0A238U9X7-F1
#
_entry.id   AF-A0A238U9X7-F1
#
_cell.length_a   1.000
_cell.length_b   1.000
_cell.length_c   1.000
_cell.angle_alpha   90.00
_cell.angle_beta   90.00
_cell.angle_gamma   90.00
#
_symmetry.space_group_name_H-M   'P 1'
#
loop_
_entity.id
_entity.type
_entity.pdbx_description
1 polymer ?
#
loop_
_entity_poly.entity_id
_entity_poly.type
_entity_poly.pdbx_seq_one_letter_code
_entity_poly.pdbx_strand_id
1 'polypeptide(L)'
;MNSKFFVAVTFFAFAQVFSQSNKTCDTPNDEPALDLNSITKCSIKDSDDKKTKKVSVQVTSRRRVVRKRDAASGVMTNDYTHKLASMKKKTDVINSINFNNAGGLKIIPFNYVDEIPLFKECESSPIYKQEKCFKQAISKHIQKNIKYPENSYDRGIQGRVLVQFTIQKDGSVGKLNIVSPYKGEELGKEAERIIKKLPKFVPGKHAGKEVIVKYGLPITFRIPGVKPTNIKKAVKKVEVKEEIFTFSDVEQLPQFKSCDNATLDCFNKSLVKHIQDHFAYPERAVNDNIQGKVNISFVINKKGEVINVTTKGPANGKILETSAKKLVEKLPEFKAAVKNGKKVNTKYTFPIEYKLDE
;
A
#
# COMPACT_ATOMS: atom_id res chain seq x y z
N MET A 1 -33.86 -81.80 -24.41
CA MET A 1 -33.42 -82.10 -23.02
C MET A 1 -33.58 -80.83 -22.20
N ASN A 2 -34.71 -80.71 -21.50
CA ASN A 2 -34.83 -80.95 -20.05
C ASN A 2 -34.17 -79.83 -19.22
N SER A 3 -34.98 -78.90 -18.69
CA SER A 3 -35.39 -78.85 -17.26
C SER A 3 -34.52 -77.78 -16.54
N LYS A 4 -34.97 -76.83 -15.71
CA LYS A 4 -36.13 -76.70 -14.82
C LYS A 4 -36.49 -75.22 -14.61
N PHE A 5 -37.76 -75.03 -14.28
CA PHE A 5 -38.39 -73.90 -13.59
C PHE A 5 -37.59 -73.35 -12.39
N PHE A 6 -37.64 -72.03 -12.19
CA PHE A 6 -37.89 -71.45 -10.87
C PHE A 6 -38.68 -70.14 -11.02
N VAL A 7 -39.90 -70.13 -10.48
CA VAL A 7 -40.76 -68.96 -10.31
C VAL A 7 -40.49 -68.42 -8.90
N ALA A 8 -40.22 -67.12 -8.77
CA ALA A 8 -40.44 -66.39 -7.52
C ALA A 8 -40.71 -64.91 -7.81
N VAL A 9 -41.91 -64.50 -7.41
CA VAL A 9 -42.52 -63.18 -7.51
C VAL A 9 -41.90 -62.22 -6.50
N THR A 10 -41.50 -61.00 -6.90
CA THR A 10 -41.32 -59.89 -5.96
C THR A 10 -41.61 -58.52 -6.60
N PHE A 11 -42.76 -57.95 -6.23
CA PHE A 11 -43.08 -56.54 -5.96
C PHE A 11 -42.42 -55.45 -6.83
N PHE A 12 -43.21 -54.91 -7.76
CA PHE A 12 -42.98 -53.59 -8.37
C PHE A 12 -43.35 -52.49 -7.35
N ALA A 13 -42.37 -51.96 -6.62
CA ALA A 13 -42.50 -50.72 -5.88
C ALA A 13 -41.93 -49.57 -6.71
N PHE A 14 -42.81 -48.76 -7.31
CA PHE A 14 -42.43 -47.48 -7.93
C PHE A 14 -42.01 -46.50 -6.82
N ALA A 15 -40.72 -46.45 -6.51
CA ALA A 15 -40.12 -45.35 -5.75
C ALA A 15 -39.57 -44.33 -6.75
N GLN A 16 -40.25 -43.19 -6.87
CA GLN A 16 -39.68 -42.01 -7.52
C GLN A 16 -38.55 -41.49 -6.63
N VAL A 17 -37.30 -41.74 -7.04
CA VAL A 17 -36.13 -41.16 -6.40
C VAL A 17 -35.98 -39.73 -6.91
N PHE A 18 -36.28 -38.77 -6.03
CA PHE A 18 -35.80 -37.40 -6.16
C PHE A 18 -34.26 -37.42 -6.12
N SER A 19 -33.62 -37.26 -7.28
CA SER A 19 -32.18 -37.05 -7.34
C SER A 19 -31.85 -35.66 -6.81
N GLN A 20 -31.59 -35.56 -5.49
CA GLN A 20 -30.85 -34.45 -4.93
C GLN A 20 -29.45 -34.46 -5.56
N SER A 21 -29.14 -33.44 -6.36
CA SER A 21 -27.79 -33.23 -6.86
C SER A 21 -26.87 -32.80 -5.71
N ASN A 22 -26.30 -33.76 -4.99
CA ASN A 22 -25.08 -33.52 -4.22
C ASN A 22 -23.93 -33.37 -5.22
N LYS A 23 -23.78 -32.16 -5.77
CA LYS A 23 -22.54 -31.76 -6.43
C LYS A 23 -21.55 -31.38 -5.32
N THR A 24 -20.74 -32.35 -4.92
CA THR A 24 -19.45 -32.08 -4.30
C THR A 24 -18.65 -31.17 -5.23
N CYS A 25 -18.22 -30.02 -4.74
CA CYS A 25 -17.36 -29.12 -5.48
C CYS A 25 -15.91 -29.62 -5.36
N ASP A 26 -15.45 -30.35 -6.37
CA ASP A 26 -14.01 -30.50 -6.60
C ASP A 26 -13.41 -29.14 -6.96
N THR A 27 -12.28 -28.82 -6.34
CA THR A 27 -11.48 -27.62 -6.59
C THR A 27 -10.52 -27.85 -7.75
N PRO A 28 -10.60 -27.10 -8.85
CA PRO A 28 -9.44 -26.91 -9.72
C PRO A 28 -8.50 -25.93 -9.03
N ASN A 29 -7.25 -26.35 -8.82
CA ASN A 29 -6.15 -25.54 -8.35
C ASN A 29 -5.79 -24.50 -9.42
N ASP A 30 -6.40 -23.33 -9.36
CA ASP A 30 -5.91 -22.12 -10.03
C ASP A 30 -6.02 -20.94 -9.08
N GLU A 31 -4.87 -20.36 -8.73
CA GLU A 31 -4.75 -19.22 -7.82
C GLU A 31 -5.50 -18.00 -8.36
N PRO A 32 -6.55 -17.50 -7.67
CA PRO A 32 -7.23 -16.29 -8.09
C PRO A 32 -6.38 -15.05 -7.77
N ALA A 33 -6.16 -14.22 -8.78
CA ALA A 33 -5.46 -12.95 -8.66
C ALA A 33 -6.06 -12.07 -7.54
N LEU A 34 -5.21 -11.69 -6.58
CA LEU A 34 -5.50 -10.85 -5.42
C LEU A 34 -5.89 -9.43 -5.85
N ASP A 35 -7.06 -8.97 -5.39
CA ASP A 35 -7.42 -7.56 -5.31
C ASP A 35 -7.73 -7.25 -3.85
N LEU A 36 -6.88 -6.42 -3.23
CA LEU A 36 -6.88 -6.17 -1.78
C LEU A 36 -7.80 -5.00 -1.36
N ASN A 37 -8.61 -4.45 -2.26
CA ASN A 37 -9.42 -3.26 -1.97
C ASN A 37 -10.91 -3.46 -2.28
N SER A 38 -11.63 -4.18 -1.43
CA SER A 38 -13.10 -4.11 -1.39
C SER A 38 -13.67 -4.54 -0.04
N ILE A 39 -14.33 -3.62 0.66
CA ILE A 39 -15.10 -3.89 1.89
C ILE A 39 -16.55 -4.17 1.50
N THR A 40 -17.12 -5.28 2.00
CA THR A 40 -18.55 -5.56 1.86
C THR A 40 -19.38 -4.66 2.77
N LYS A 41 -20.49 -4.15 2.21
CA LYS A 41 -21.59 -3.48 2.91
C LYS A 41 -21.94 -4.19 4.23
N CYS A 42 -22.11 -3.38 5.28
CA CYS A 42 -22.68 -3.71 6.60
C CYS A 42 -21.72 -4.28 7.66
N SER A 43 -21.26 -3.39 8.55
CA SER A 43 -21.01 -3.67 9.98
C SER A 43 -21.08 -2.34 10.76
N ILE A 44 -22.24 -1.68 10.71
CA ILE A 44 -22.58 -0.58 11.62
C ILE A 44 -23.40 -1.23 12.74
N LYS A 45 -22.89 -1.24 13.97
CA LYS A 45 -23.72 -1.49 15.15
C LYS A 45 -24.18 -0.13 15.67
N ASP A 46 -25.48 0.09 15.67
CA ASP A 46 -26.09 1.22 16.37
C ASP A 46 -25.92 1.00 17.89
N SER A 47 -25.44 2.01 18.61
CA SER A 47 -25.45 2.03 20.07
C SER A 47 -26.72 2.72 20.57
N ASP A 48 -27.44 2.08 21.48
CA ASP A 48 -28.73 2.50 22.03
C ASP A 48 -28.66 3.69 23.01
N ASP A 49 -28.17 4.85 22.56
CA ASP A 49 -28.29 6.09 23.34
C ASP A 49 -28.49 7.33 22.46
N LYS A 50 -29.67 7.96 22.60
CA LYS A 50 -30.21 9.00 21.71
C LYS A 50 -29.51 10.37 21.77
N LYS A 51 -28.51 10.59 22.63
CA LYS A 51 -27.87 11.92 22.79
C LYS A 51 -26.39 12.03 22.37
N THR A 52 -25.66 10.95 22.12
CA THR A 52 -24.23 11.01 21.74
C THR A 52 -23.78 9.92 20.76
N LYS A 53 -24.52 9.69 19.67
CA LYS A 53 -24.19 8.65 18.67
C LYS A 53 -22.85 8.91 17.96
N LYS A 54 -21.75 8.45 18.56
CA LYS A 54 -20.43 8.33 17.93
C LYS A 54 -20.38 7.03 17.14
N VAL A 55 -19.99 7.10 15.88
CA VAL A 55 -19.85 5.90 15.05
C VAL A 55 -18.72 5.03 15.55
N SER A 56 -18.97 3.73 15.65
CA SER A 56 -17.91 2.72 15.65
C SER A 56 -17.85 2.07 14.27
N VAL A 57 -16.66 1.96 13.69
CA VAL A 57 -16.48 1.34 12.38
C VAL A 57 -15.75 0.02 12.57
N GLN A 58 -16.37 -1.09 12.20
CA GLN A 58 -15.68 -2.37 12.11
C GLN A 58 -15.20 -2.58 10.66
N VAL A 59 -13.95 -2.99 10.51
CA VAL A 59 -13.30 -3.25 9.21
C VAL A 59 -12.66 -4.64 9.26
N THR A 60 -12.92 -5.45 8.22
CA THR A 60 -12.42 -6.84 8.15
C THR A 60 -11.49 -7.07 6.96
N SER A 61 -10.67 -8.11 7.04
CA SER A 61 -9.69 -8.50 6.02
C SER A 61 -10.26 -9.48 4.98
N ARG A 62 -11.39 -9.19 4.32
CA ARG A 62 -11.92 -10.13 3.31
C ARG A 62 -11.05 -10.15 2.04
N ARG A 63 -10.53 -11.32 1.67
CA ARG A 63 -10.05 -11.59 0.30
C ARG A 63 -11.27 -11.92 -0.58
N ARG A 64 -11.64 -11.06 -1.53
CA ARG A 64 -12.62 -11.46 -2.57
C ARG A 64 -11.90 -12.23 -3.68
N VAL A 65 -12.39 -13.42 -3.98
CA VAL A 65 -12.10 -14.11 -5.25
C VAL A 65 -13.00 -13.50 -6.33
N VAL A 66 -12.40 -12.82 -7.31
CA VAL A 66 -13.12 -12.38 -8.51
C VAL A 66 -13.26 -13.61 -9.43
N ARG A 67 -14.44 -14.24 -9.46
CA ARG A 67 -14.75 -15.24 -10.50
C ARG A 67 -14.88 -14.51 -11.84
N LYS A 68 -13.88 -14.65 -12.72
CA LYS A 68 -14.07 -14.36 -14.14
C LYS A 68 -14.94 -15.47 -14.74
N ARG A 69 -15.92 -15.09 -15.56
CA ARG A 69 -16.53 -16.04 -16.50
C ARG A 69 -15.62 -16.11 -17.71
N ASP A 70 -15.05 -17.26 -18.00
CA ASP A 70 -14.35 -17.46 -19.25
C ASP A 70 -15.39 -17.55 -20.38
N ALA A 71 -15.20 -16.73 -21.41
CA ALA A 71 -15.91 -16.91 -22.67
C ALA A 71 -15.34 -18.18 -23.31
N ALA A 72 -16.20 -19.18 -23.53
CA ALA A 72 -15.85 -20.39 -24.24
C ALA A 72 -15.42 -20.05 -25.67
N SER A 73 -14.16 -20.34 -26.00
CA SER A 73 -13.69 -20.54 -27.36
C SER A 73 -12.67 -21.67 -27.31
N GLY A 74 -13.05 -22.82 -27.85
CA GLY A 74 -12.16 -23.96 -28.03
C GLY A 74 -11.04 -23.63 -29.01
N VAL A 75 -9.87 -24.20 -28.74
CA VAL A 75 -8.89 -24.81 -29.66
C VAL A 75 -7.73 -25.27 -28.76
N MET A 76 -7.45 -26.57 -28.79
CA MET A 76 -6.31 -27.19 -28.12
C MET A 76 -5.05 -26.89 -28.92
N THR A 77 -4.11 -26.13 -28.35
CA THR A 77 -2.70 -26.15 -28.74
C THR A 77 -1.82 -26.16 -27.49
N ASN A 78 -0.77 -26.97 -27.55
CA ASN A 78 0.02 -27.45 -26.42
C ASN A 78 0.56 -26.38 -25.47
N ASP A 79 0.45 -26.71 -24.19
CA ASP A 79 1.15 -26.20 -23.00
C ASP A 79 2.22 -25.14 -23.22
N TYR A 80 1.97 -23.91 -22.76
CA TYR A 80 2.90 -22.98 -22.07
C TYR A 80 2.13 -21.70 -21.68
N THR A 81 1.23 -21.75 -20.70
CA THR A 81 0.35 -20.59 -20.37
C THR A 81 0.21 -20.30 -18.87
N HIS A 82 1.28 -20.32 -18.07
CA HIS A 82 1.29 -19.66 -16.76
C HIS A 82 2.10 -18.36 -16.70
N LYS A 83 2.54 -17.80 -17.85
CA LYS A 83 3.34 -16.56 -17.89
C LYS A 83 2.71 -15.38 -18.66
N LEU A 84 1.53 -15.55 -19.26
CA LEU A 84 0.94 -14.51 -20.13
C LEU A 84 -0.02 -13.55 -19.39
N ALA A 85 -0.62 -13.98 -18.28
CA ALA A 85 -1.54 -13.13 -17.49
C ALA A 85 -0.80 -12.10 -16.62
N SER A 86 0.40 -12.44 -16.13
CA SER A 86 1.29 -11.50 -15.43
C SER A 86 2.02 -10.55 -16.40
N MET A 87 2.09 -10.90 -17.69
CA MET A 87 2.57 -10.00 -18.74
C MET A 87 1.50 -8.98 -19.14
N LYS A 88 0.23 -9.37 -19.39
CA LYS A 88 -0.82 -8.41 -19.80
C LYS A 88 -1.05 -7.28 -18.80
N LYS A 89 -1.10 -7.55 -17.48
CA LYS A 89 -1.18 -6.48 -16.46
C LYS A 89 0.08 -5.60 -16.40
N LYS A 90 1.26 -6.13 -16.74
CA LYS A 90 2.52 -5.37 -16.81
C LYS A 90 2.59 -4.51 -18.09
N THR A 91 1.94 -4.94 -19.18
CA THR A 91 1.79 -4.17 -20.42
C THR A 91 0.75 -3.04 -20.29
N ASP A 92 -0.35 -3.26 -19.58
CA ASP A 92 -1.42 -2.26 -19.40
C ASP A 92 -0.97 -1.02 -18.60
N VAL A 93 -0.10 -1.21 -17.60
CA VAL A 93 0.52 -0.08 -16.87
C VAL A 93 1.43 0.75 -17.78
N ILE A 94 2.12 0.11 -18.73
CA ILE A 94 2.99 0.80 -19.69
C ILE A 94 2.16 1.58 -20.74
N ASN A 95 1.01 1.04 -21.16
CA ASN A 95 0.12 1.73 -22.12
C ASN A 95 -0.63 2.93 -21.54
N SER A 96 -0.79 3.01 -20.22
CA SER A 96 -1.43 4.14 -19.53
C SER A 96 -0.52 5.36 -19.30
N ILE A 97 0.77 5.23 -19.60
CA ILE A 97 1.69 6.37 -19.64
C ILE A 97 1.68 6.85 -21.09
N ASN A 98 1.05 8.00 -21.35
CA ASN A 98 1.11 8.67 -22.65
C ASN A 98 2.59 8.95 -23.03
N PHE A 99 3.20 8.04 -23.79
CA PHE A 99 4.49 8.21 -24.48
C PHE A 99 4.32 8.82 -25.87
N ASN A 100 3.35 9.71 -26.03
CA ASN A 100 3.17 10.45 -27.27
C ASN A 100 3.82 11.81 -27.12
N ASN A 101 5.12 11.88 -27.40
CA ASN A 101 5.76 13.00 -28.11
C ASN A 101 7.22 12.66 -28.45
N ALA A 102 7.48 12.63 -29.76
CA ALA A 102 8.75 12.70 -30.48
C ALA A 102 10.07 12.56 -29.68
N GLY A 103 10.78 11.44 -29.89
CA GLY A 103 12.15 11.19 -29.43
C GLY A 103 12.26 10.11 -28.35
N GLY A 104 12.73 8.91 -28.72
CA GLY A 104 12.66 7.69 -27.90
C GLY A 104 13.09 7.82 -26.43
N LEU A 105 12.17 7.51 -25.52
CA LEU A 105 12.44 7.40 -24.08
C LEU A 105 12.66 5.94 -23.68
N LYS A 106 13.94 5.57 -23.63
CA LYS A 106 14.50 4.21 -23.55
C LYS A 106 14.98 3.83 -22.14
N ILE A 107 14.33 4.35 -21.09
CA ILE A 107 14.75 4.16 -19.68
C ILE A 107 13.73 3.30 -18.94
N ILE A 108 14.13 2.10 -18.53
CA ILE A 108 13.26 1.09 -17.90
C ILE A 108 13.63 0.95 -16.42
N PRO A 109 12.68 0.90 -15.46
CA PRO A 109 13.03 0.69 -14.06
C PRO A 109 13.56 -0.72 -13.80
N PHE A 110 14.46 -0.87 -12.83
CA PHE A 110 15.16 -2.12 -12.51
C PHE A 110 14.25 -3.34 -12.28
N ASN A 111 13.03 -3.16 -11.76
CA ASN A 111 12.07 -4.24 -11.52
C ASN A 111 11.25 -4.64 -12.77
N TYR A 112 11.43 -3.96 -13.90
CA TYR A 112 10.67 -4.22 -15.13
C TYR A 112 11.48 -4.89 -16.25
N VAL A 113 12.82 -4.89 -16.16
CA VAL A 113 13.68 -5.56 -17.15
C VAL A 113 13.61 -7.08 -17.02
N ASP A 114 13.93 -7.77 -18.12
CA ASP A 114 13.94 -9.24 -18.17
C ASP A 114 15.26 -9.78 -17.60
N GLU A 115 16.37 -9.11 -17.92
CA GLU A 115 17.69 -9.33 -17.33
C GLU A 115 18.12 -8.04 -16.61
N ILE A 116 18.38 -8.13 -15.31
CA ILE A 116 18.83 -6.99 -14.52
C ILE A 116 20.30 -6.66 -14.83
N PRO A 117 20.70 -5.39 -14.71
CA PRO A 117 22.12 -5.06 -14.71
C PRO A 117 22.84 -5.73 -13.54
N LEU A 118 24.06 -6.21 -13.77
CA LEU A 118 24.85 -6.92 -12.77
C LEU A 118 26.26 -6.36 -12.64
N PHE A 119 26.88 -6.54 -11.47
CA PHE A 119 28.33 -6.47 -11.38
C PHE A 119 28.94 -7.72 -12.02
N LYS A 120 30.14 -7.61 -12.60
CA LYS A 120 30.85 -8.76 -13.20
C LYS A 120 30.96 -9.94 -12.22
N GLU A 121 31.19 -9.66 -10.93
CA GLU A 121 31.27 -10.68 -9.88
C GLU A 121 29.93 -11.41 -9.60
N CYS A 122 28.80 -10.87 -10.04
CA CYS A 122 27.48 -11.45 -9.86
C CYS A 122 26.97 -12.21 -11.10
N GLU A 123 27.67 -12.15 -12.23
CA GLU A 123 27.26 -12.78 -13.49
C GLU A 123 27.20 -14.32 -13.38
N SER A 124 28.14 -14.90 -12.65
CA SER A 124 28.20 -16.35 -12.39
C SER A 124 27.17 -16.84 -11.36
N SER A 125 26.44 -15.94 -10.70
CA SER A 125 25.42 -16.34 -9.73
C SER A 125 24.18 -16.86 -10.45
N PRO A 126 23.49 -17.89 -9.90
CA PRO A 126 22.21 -18.35 -10.44
C PRO A 126 21.18 -17.22 -10.51
N ILE A 127 20.35 -17.20 -11.56
CA ILE A 127 19.39 -16.11 -11.86
C ILE A 127 18.57 -15.71 -10.63
N TYR A 128 18.04 -16.69 -9.87
CA TYR A 128 17.23 -16.44 -8.67
C TYR A 128 18.01 -15.78 -7.51
N LYS A 129 19.35 -15.75 -7.54
CA LYS A 129 20.23 -15.09 -6.56
C LYS A 129 20.85 -13.79 -7.08
N GLN A 130 20.77 -13.51 -8.38
CA GLN A 130 21.46 -12.37 -8.99
C GLN A 130 21.04 -11.02 -8.40
N GLU A 131 19.75 -10.81 -8.14
CA GLU A 131 19.27 -9.57 -7.49
C GLU A 131 19.86 -9.41 -6.09
N LYS A 132 19.93 -10.50 -5.31
CA LYS A 132 20.53 -10.50 -3.98
C LYS A 132 22.03 -10.18 -4.07
N CYS A 133 22.75 -10.81 -4.99
CA CYS A 133 24.16 -10.53 -5.24
C CYS A 133 24.38 -9.05 -5.60
N PHE A 134 23.61 -8.51 -6.53
CA PHE A 134 23.68 -7.11 -6.94
C PHE A 134 23.52 -6.15 -5.76
N LYS A 135 22.48 -6.36 -4.93
CA LYS A 135 22.22 -5.55 -3.74
C LYS A 135 23.33 -5.67 -2.69
N GLN A 136 23.95 -6.85 -2.54
CA GLN A 136 25.06 -7.06 -1.63
C GLN A 136 26.35 -6.39 -2.14
N ALA A 137 26.67 -6.54 -3.42
CA ALA A 137 27.83 -5.94 -4.06
C ALA A 137 27.80 -4.41 -3.98
N ILE A 138 26.64 -3.78 -4.29
CA ILE A 138 26.51 -2.33 -4.18
C ILE A 138 26.62 -1.86 -2.72
N SER A 139 26.04 -2.61 -1.76
CA SER A 139 26.15 -2.28 -0.34
C SER A 139 27.60 -2.37 0.15
N LYS A 140 28.32 -3.43 -0.25
CA LYS A 140 29.74 -3.64 0.06
C LYS A 140 30.61 -2.52 -0.53
N HIS A 141 30.34 -2.11 -1.77
CA HIS A 141 31.03 -0.98 -2.41
C HIS A 141 30.84 0.31 -1.61
N ILE A 142 29.60 0.61 -1.20
CA ILE A 142 29.29 1.80 -0.41
C ILE A 142 30.01 1.74 0.93
N GLN A 143 29.90 0.63 1.67
CA GLN A 143 30.56 0.47 2.98
C GLN A 143 32.09 0.64 2.89
N LYS A 144 32.71 0.13 1.81
CA LYS A 144 34.16 0.27 1.60
C LYS A 144 34.58 1.70 1.25
N ASN A 145 33.72 2.47 0.56
CA ASN A 145 34.08 3.76 -0.01
C ASN A 145 33.52 4.97 0.75
N ILE A 146 32.58 4.77 1.68
CA ILE A 146 31.91 5.85 2.40
C ILE A 146 32.88 6.55 3.35
N LYS A 147 32.89 7.88 3.30
CA LYS A 147 33.60 8.76 4.22
C LYS A 147 32.63 9.79 4.75
N TYR A 148 32.54 9.95 6.06
CA TYR A 148 31.69 10.98 6.63
C TYR A 148 32.34 12.36 6.41
N PRO A 149 31.68 13.34 5.76
CA PRO A 149 32.24 14.69 5.62
C PRO A 149 32.45 15.33 6.99
N GLU A 150 33.66 15.84 7.26
CA GLU A 150 34.07 16.43 8.55
C GLU A 150 33.11 17.53 9.01
N ASN A 151 32.82 18.50 8.14
CA ASN A 151 31.84 19.56 8.42
C ASN A 151 30.44 19.05 8.79
N SER A 152 30.00 17.90 8.25
CA SER A 152 28.72 17.30 8.62
C SER A 152 28.81 16.52 9.91
N TYR A 153 29.95 15.90 10.17
CA TYR A 153 30.24 15.17 11.40
C TYR A 153 30.25 16.12 12.60
N ASP A 154 31.02 17.20 12.54
CA ASP A 154 31.17 18.19 13.62
C ASP A 154 29.85 18.88 13.96
N ARG A 155 29.05 19.16 12.93
CA ARG A 155 27.72 19.76 13.09
C ARG A 155 26.65 18.75 13.50
N GLY A 156 26.96 17.45 13.62
CA GLY A 156 25.99 16.41 13.98
C GLY A 156 24.86 16.21 12.95
N ILE A 157 25.14 16.51 11.68
CA ILE A 157 24.18 16.43 10.57
C ILE A 157 24.14 14.98 10.09
N GLN A 158 22.98 14.33 10.18
CA GLN A 158 22.79 12.91 9.86
C GLN A 158 21.55 12.71 8.99
N GLY A 159 21.36 11.51 8.44
CA GLY A 159 20.13 11.16 7.73
C GLY A 159 20.32 10.25 6.53
N ARG A 160 19.24 10.09 5.76
CA ARG A 160 19.22 9.28 4.56
C ARG A 160 19.34 10.17 3.34
N VAL A 161 20.31 9.87 2.49
CA VAL A 161 20.44 10.43 1.14
C VAL A 161 19.79 9.47 0.18
N LEU A 162 18.77 9.92 -0.55
CA LEU A 162 18.13 9.12 -1.59
C LEU A 162 18.89 9.33 -2.89
N VAL A 163 19.41 8.24 -3.45
CA VAL A 163 20.17 8.29 -4.70
C VAL A 163 19.41 7.51 -5.77
N GLN A 164 19.31 8.10 -6.95
CA GLN A 164 18.73 7.47 -8.13
C GLN A 164 19.67 7.70 -9.31
N PHE A 165 20.00 6.65 -10.04
CA PHE A 165 20.84 6.74 -11.23
C PHE A 165 20.35 5.84 -12.35
N THR A 166 20.84 6.11 -13.55
CA THR A 166 20.63 5.23 -14.71
C THR A 166 21.89 4.43 -14.99
N ILE A 167 21.74 3.17 -15.36
CA ILE A 167 22.79 2.31 -15.89
C ILE A 167 22.60 2.30 -17.40
N GLN A 168 23.62 2.77 -18.12
CA GLN A 168 23.60 2.87 -19.58
C GLN A 168 23.81 1.50 -20.22
N LYS A 169 23.60 1.42 -21.54
CA LYS A 169 23.78 0.17 -22.30
C LYS A 169 25.23 -0.30 -22.37
N ASP A 170 26.19 0.61 -22.23
CA ASP A 170 27.62 0.27 -22.11
C ASP A 170 28.02 -0.12 -20.67
N GLY A 171 27.03 -0.23 -19.77
CA GLY A 171 27.25 -0.53 -18.36
C GLY A 171 27.76 0.63 -17.53
N SER A 172 27.90 1.84 -18.09
CA SER A 172 28.33 3.01 -17.34
C SER A 172 27.21 3.59 -16.45
N VAL A 173 27.60 4.28 -15.39
CA VAL A 173 26.66 5.08 -14.59
C VAL A 173 26.36 6.37 -15.35
N GLY A 174 25.10 6.57 -15.68
CA GLY A 174 24.58 7.74 -16.35
C GLY A 174 24.02 8.80 -15.40
N LYS A 175 22.87 9.38 -15.76
CA LYS A 175 22.24 10.50 -15.04
C LYS A 175 22.00 10.14 -13.58
N LEU A 176 22.46 11.01 -12.69
CA LEU A 176 22.34 10.89 -11.25
C LEU A 176 21.35 11.94 -10.72
N ASN A 177 20.50 11.53 -9.79
CA ASN A 177 19.57 12.39 -9.06
C ASN A 177 19.72 12.07 -7.57
N ILE A 178 19.99 13.10 -6.76
CA ILE A 178 20.29 12.96 -5.34
C ILE A 178 19.35 13.88 -4.56
N VAL A 179 18.71 13.31 -3.54
CA VAL A 179 17.92 14.06 -2.58
C VAL A 179 18.57 13.90 -1.21
N SER A 180 19.17 14.99 -0.76
CA SER A 180 19.83 15.08 0.54
C SER A 180 18.85 15.34 1.67
N PRO A 181 19.17 14.94 2.92
CA PRO A 181 18.40 15.38 4.08
C PRO A 181 18.56 16.90 4.29
N TYR A 182 17.67 17.49 5.08
CA TYR A 182 17.72 18.93 5.40
C TYR A 182 19.11 19.32 5.94
N LYS A 183 19.70 20.41 5.43
CA LYS A 183 21.07 20.88 5.75
C LYS A 183 22.18 19.84 5.50
N GLY A 184 21.90 18.78 4.75
CA GLY A 184 22.79 17.65 4.52
C GLY A 184 23.40 17.59 3.13
N GLU A 185 23.62 18.74 2.49
CA GLU A 185 24.11 18.84 1.10
C GLU A 185 25.44 18.12 0.91
N GLU A 186 26.36 18.22 1.89
CA GLU A 186 27.66 17.53 1.90
C GLU A 186 27.52 15.99 1.94
N LEU A 187 26.51 15.46 2.64
CA LEU A 187 26.20 14.03 2.61
C LEU A 187 25.77 13.60 1.21
N GLY A 188 25.04 14.47 0.50
CA GLY A 188 24.67 14.28 -0.91
C GLY A 188 25.88 14.22 -1.85
N LYS A 189 26.82 15.16 -1.71
CA LYS A 189 28.06 15.17 -2.50
C LYS A 189 28.90 13.92 -2.27
N GLU A 190 28.96 13.45 -1.03
CA GLU A 190 29.65 12.21 -0.72
C GLU A 190 28.96 10.99 -1.35
N ALA A 191 27.64 10.91 -1.28
CA ALA A 191 26.87 9.87 -1.96
C ALA A 191 27.11 9.90 -3.49
N GLU A 192 27.15 11.09 -4.10
CA GLU A 192 27.51 11.27 -5.50
C GLU A 192 28.88 10.68 -5.83
N ARG A 193 29.89 11.01 -5.03
CA ARG A 193 31.26 10.53 -5.20
C ARG A 193 31.34 9.01 -5.13
N ILE A 194 30.61 8.37 -4.22
CA ILE A 194 30.60 6.90 -4.06
C ILE A 194 29.99 6.23 -5.30
N ILE A 195 28.88 6.78 -5.80
CA ILE A 195 28.16 6.23 -6.96
C ILE A 195 28.94 6.44 -8.26
N LYS A 196 29.60 7.59 -8.43
CA LYS A 196 30.50 7.83 -9.56
C LYS A 196 31.72 6.89 -9.58
N LYS A 197 32.08 6.31 -8.43
CA LYS A 197 33.17 5.32 -8.30
C LYS A 197 32.72 3.87 -8.51
N LEU A 198 31.45 3.62 -8.82
CA LEU A 198 30.99 2.27 -9.11
C LEU A 198 31.71 1.72 -10.36
N PRO A 199 32.11 0.44 -10.34
CA PRO A 199 32.61 -0.21 -11.55
C PRO A 199 31.52 -0.30 -12.62
N LYS A 200 31.93 -0.52 -13.87
CA LYS A 200 30.99 -0.76 -14.97
C LYS A 200 30.16 -2.03 -14.71
N PHE A 201 28.89 -1.94 -15.05
CA PHE A 201 27.92 -3.03 -14.97
C PHE A 201 27.93 -3.87 -16.24
N VAL A 202 27.49 -5.11 -16.14
CA VAL A 202 26.88 -5.83 -17.25
C VAL A 202 25.52 -5.19 -17.49
N PRO A 203 25.20 -4.74 -18.72
CA PRO A 203 23.96 -4.02 -19.00
C PRO A 203 22.73 -4.90 -18.83
N GLY A 204 21.63 -4.29 -18.40
CA GLY A 204 20.34 -4.96 -18.34
C GLY A 204 19.71 -5.08 -19.73
N LYS A 205 18.87 -6.11 -19.91
CA LYS A 205 18.16 -6.34 -21.17
C LYS A 205 16.65 -6.38 -20.97
N HIS A 206 15.95 -5.88 -21.98
CA HIS A 206 14.51 -6.01 -22.10
C HIS A 206 14.15 -6.41 -23.52
N ALA A 207 13.32 -7.43 -23.67
CA ALA A 207 12.98 -8.06 -24.96
C ALA A 207 14.24 -8.41 -25.77
N GLY A 208 15.26 -8.97 -25.10
CA GLY A 208 16.53 -9.37 -25.71
C GLY A 208 17.46 -8.22 -26.11
N LYS A 209 17.08 -6.95 -25.89
CA LYS A 209 17.87 -5.77 -26.26
C LYS A 209 18.42 -5.07 -25.02
N GLU A 210 19.65 -4.58 -25.10
CA GLU A 210 20.24 -3.74 -24.05
C GLU A 210 19.49 -2.40 -23.94
N VAL A 211 19.14 -2.07 -22.70
CA VAL A 211 18.33 -0.90 -22.36
C VAL A 211 18.97 -0.09 -21.24
N ILE A 212 18.57 1.18 -21.13
CA ILE A 212 19.02 2.02 -20.02
C ILE A 212 18.14 1.65 -18.82
N VAL A 213 18.76 1.29 -17.70
CA VAL A 213 18.04 0.84 -16.51
C VAL A 213 18.10 1.87 -15.39
N LYS A 214 16.96 2.26 -14.85
CA LYS A 214 16.88 3.19 -13.70
C LYS A 214 16.87 2.41 -12.38
N TYR A 215 17.82 2.72 -11.50
CA TYR A 215 17.94 2.14 -10.16
C TYR A 215 18.02 3.23 -9.09
N GLY A 216 17.59 2.93 -7.87
CA GLY A 216 17.68 3.85 -6.75
C GLY A 216 17.85 3.14 -5.42
N LEU A 217 18.58 3.77 -4.51
CA LEU A 217 18.85 3.26 -3.18
C LEU A 217 19.00 4.41 -2.16
N PRO A 218 18.65 4.16 -0.89
CA PRO A 218 19.01 5.06 0.19
C PRO A 218 20.42 4.77 0.72
N ILE A 219 21.24 5.80 0.90
CA ILE A 219 22.50 5.74 1.65
C ILE A 219 22.28 6.42 3.01
N THR A 220 22.57 5.72 4.10
CA THR A 220 22.32 6.23 5.47
C THR A 220 23.61 6.69 6.11
N PHE A 221 23.66 7.96 6.53
CA PHE A 221 24.71 8.53 7.35
C PHE A 221 24.21 8.65 8.78
N ARG A 222 24.95 8.05 9.72
CA ARG A 222 24.62 8.04 11.15
C ARG A 222 25.89 8.11 11.98
N ILE A 223 25.83 8.90 13.05
CA ILE A 223 26.87 9.02 14.07
C ILE A 223 26.35 8.27 15.31
N PRO A 224 26.97 7.14 15.71
CA PRO A 224 26.58 6.42 16.92
C PRO A 224 26.63 7.33 18.16
N GLY A 225 25.62 7.24 19.03
CA GLY A 225 25.58 8.01 20.28
C GLY A 225 25.21 9.49 20.15
N VAL A 226 25.14 10.06 18.94
CA VAL A 226 24.85 11.49 18.73
C VAL A 226 23.44 11.70 18.17
N LYS A 227 22.69 12.66 18.73
CA LYS A 227 21.38 13.05 18.19
C LYS A 227 21.55 13.95 16.94
N PRO A 228 20.74 13.76 15.88
CA PRO A 228 20.85 14.57 14.67
C PRO A 228 20.43 16.03 14.93
N THR A 229 21.24 16.98 14.48
CA THR A 229 20.99 18.43 14.63
C THR A 229 20.11 19.00 13.51
N ASN A 230 20.02 18.28 12.39
CA ASN A 230 19.34 18.68 11.16
C ASN A 230 17.93 18.10 11.01
N ILE A 231 17.28 17.78 12.12
CA ILE A 231 15.84 17.52 12.11
C ILE A 231 15.16 18.87 11.89
N LYS A 232 14.37 19.00 10.80
CA LYS A 232 13.34 20.05 10.74
C LYS A 232 12.50 19.84 11.99
N LYS A 233 12.66 20.68 13.02
CA LYS A 233 11.75 20.68 14.17
C LYS A 233 10.37 20.62 13.54
N ALA A 234 9.64 19.53 13.76
CA ALA A 234 8.27 19.42 13.32
C ALA A 234 7.65 20.74 13.72
N VAL A 235 7.15 21.49 12.72
CA VAL A 235 6.44 22.75 12.93
C VAL A 235 5.63 22.52 14.19
N LYS A 236 5.96 23.28 15.26
CA LYS A 236 5.29 23.15 16.56
C LYS A 236 3.84 22.92 16.22
N LYS A 237 3.32 21.75 16.63
CA LYS A 237 1.88 21.44 16.64
C LYS A 237 1.21 22.77 16.92
N VAL A 238 0.55 23.35 15.92
CA VAL A 238 0.03 24.71 16.04
C VAL A 238 -0.80 24.67 17.31
N GLU A 239 -0.29 25.31 18.35
CA GLU A 239 -0.99 25.46 19.60
C GLU A 239 -2.15 26.32 19.19
N VAL A 240 -3.29 25.65 19.00
CA VAL A 240 -4.51 26.31 18.60
C VAL A 240 -4.79 27.23 19.78
N LYS A 241 -4.38 28.50 19.68
CA LYS A 241 -4.65 29.56 20.67
C LYS A 241 -6.16 29.79 20.85
N GLU A 242 -6.96 29.08 20.09
CA GLU A 242 -8.40 29.18 20.00
C GLU A 242 -9.01 27.91 20.61
N GLU A 243 -10.08 28.09 21.38
CA GLU A 243 -10.79 27.01 22.01
C GLU A 243 -11.23 25.94 20.99
N ILE A 244 -11.00 24.68 21.34
CA ILE A 244 -11.43 23.53 20.55
C ILE A 244 -12.70 23.00 21.21
N PHE A 245 -13.80 23.11 20.49
CA PHE A 245 -15.10 22.62 20.94
C PHE A 245 -15.29 21.16 20.54
N THR A 246 -16.15 20.43 21.24
CA THR A 246 -16.62 19.13 20.77
C THR A 246 -17.93 19.30 20.00
N PHE A 247 -18.38 18.24 19.33
CA PHE A 247 -19.63 18.30 18.54
C PHE A 247 -20.87 18.57 19.41
N SER A 248 -20.83 18.28 20.71
CA SER A 248 -21.93 18.63 21.63
C SER A 248 -21.98 20.11 22.01
N ASP A 249 -20.91 20.86 21.77
CA ASP A 249 -20.75 22.21 22.30
C ASP A 249 -20.99 23.29 21.24
N VAL A 250 -21.42 22.92 20.03
CA VAL A 250 -21.61 23.79 18.88
C VAL A 250 -23.05 23.70 18.37
N GLU A 251 -23.62 24.82 17.92
CA GLU A 251 -25.00 24.81 17.40
C GLU A 251 -25.09 24.24 15.98
N GLN A 252 -24.09 24.51 15.13
CA GLN A 252 -23.99 23.91 13.80
C GLN A 252 -22.77 23.00 13.72
N LEU A 253 -23.01 21.73 13.47
CA LEU A 253 -21.97 20.72 13.29
C LEU A 253 -21.15 20.97 12.01
N PRO A 254 -19.88 20.57 11.99
CA PRO A 254 -19.12 20.56 10.75
C PRO A 254 -19.70 19.53 9.78
N GLN A 255 -19.70 19.83 8.49
CA GLN A 255 -20.35 19.00 7.46
C GLN A 255 -19.42 18.63 6.33
N PHE A 256 -19.58 17.43 5.78
CA PHE A 256 -19.03 17.12 4.46
C PHE A 256 -19.70 18.00 3.41
N LYS A 257 -18.97 18.40 2.36
CA LYS A 257 -19.55 19.19 1.26
C LYS A 257 -20.74 18.49 0.59
N SER A 258 -20.76 17.16 0.63
CA SER A 258 -21.85 16.30 0.10
C SER A 258 -23.07 16.17 1.00
N CYS A 259 -23.09 16.80 2.18
CA CYS A 259 -24.27 16.79 3.05
C CYS A 259 -25.20 17.96 2.71
N ASP A 260 -26.46 17.62 2.40
CA ASP A 260 -27.52 18.60 2.17
C ASP A 260 -28.01 19.23 3.49
N ASN A 261 -27.98 18.45 4.58
CA ASN A 261 -28.47 18.85 5.90
C ASN A 261 -27.39 18.72 6.99
N ALA A 262 -27.46 19.62 7.98
CA ALA A 262 -26.53 19.77 9.10
C ALA A 262 -26.64 18.71 10.20
N THR A 263 -26.91 17.45 9.86
CA THR A 263 -27.19 16.40 10.85
C THR A 263 -25.95 15.60 11.19
N LEU A 264 -25.86 15.19 12.47
CA LEU A 264 -24.84 14.24 12.94
C LEU A 264 -24.91 12.92 12.14
N ASP A 265 -26.12 12.52 11.75
CA ASP A 265 -26.35 11.33 10.93
C ASP A 265 -25.69 11.44 9.55
N CYS A 266 -25.86 12.57 8.84
CA CYS A 266 -25.21 12.76 7.54
C CYS A 266 -23.68 12.76 7.67
N PHE A 267 -23.16 13.45 8.69
CA PHE A 267 -21.72 13.47 8.98
C PHE A 267 -21.17 12.06 9.18
N ASN A 268 -21.82 11.30 10.06
CA ASN A 268 -21.43 9.94 10.41
C ASN A 268 -21.51 9.00 9.19
N LYS A 269 -22.59 9.05 8.41
CA LYS A 269 -22.75 8.26 7.18
C LYS A 269 -21.67 8.58 6.14
N SER A 270 -21.38 9.86 5.94
CA SER A 270 -20.35 10.30 4.98
C SER A 270 -18.95 9.89 5.42
N LEU A 271 -18.65 9.98 6.73
CA LEU A 271 -17.39 9.52 7.29
C LEU A 271 -17.22 8.01 7.14
N VAL A 272 -18.26 7.23 7.46
CA VAL A 272 -18.27 5.77 7.26
C VAL A 272 -18.04 5.42 5.79
N LYS A 273 -18.74 6.11 4.87
CA LYS A 273 -18.57 5.90 3.43
C LYS A 273 -17.13 6.18 2.98
N HIS A 274 -16.56 7.31 3.40
CA HIS A 274 -15.14 7.63 3.10
C HIS A 274 -14.20 6.53 3.61
N ILE A 275 -14.42 6.05 4.83
CA ILE A 275 -13.65 4.95 5.40
C ILE A 275 -13.83 3.70 4.54
N GLN A 276 -15.06 3.33 4.17
CA GLN A 276 -15.32 2.16 3.34
C GLN A 276 -14.62 2.22 1.98
N ASP A 277 -14.61 3.39 1.34
CA ASP A 277 -14.05 3.58 0.01
C ASP A 277 -12.51 3.63 -0.01
N HIS A 278 -11.87 4.03 1.10
CA HIS A 278 -10.43 4.30 1.15
C HIS A 278 -9.67 3.45 2.17
N PHE A 279 -10.36 2.61 2.94
CA PHE A 279 -9.74 1.76 3.93
C PHE A 279 -9.03 0.57 3.26
N ALA A 280 -7.81 0.33 3.73
CA ALA A 280 -7.04 -0.86 3.39
C ALA A 280 -6.45 -1.45 4.69
N TYR A 281 -6.70 -2.73 4.92
CA TYR A 281 -6.08 -3.47 6.01
C TYR A 281 -4.59 -3.67 5.67
N PRO A 282 -3.63 -3.23 6.50
CA PRO A 282 -2.21 -3.38 6.17
C PRO A 282 -1.80 -4.85 6.05
N GLU A 283 -1.21 -5.25 4.92
CA GLU A 283 -0.80 -6.65 4.67
C GLU A 283 0.05 -7.25 5.80
N ARG A 284 1.03 -6.48 6.30
CA ARG A 284 1.86 -6.93 7.43
C ARG A 284 1.05 -7.17 8.69
N ALA A 285 0.02 -6.35 8.93
CA ALA A 285 -0.87 -6.57 10.07
C ALA A 285 -1.68 -7.86 9.92
N VAL A 286 -2.04 -8.25 8.69
CA VAL A 286 -2.67 -9.56 8.41
C VAL A 286 -1.68 -10.68 8.67
N ASN A 287 -0.47 -10.62 8.09
CA ASN A 287 0.55 -11.67 8.22
C ASN A 287 0.98 -11.89 9.69
N ASP A 288 1.04 -10.81 10.46
CA ASP A 288 1.44 -10.83 11.86
C ASP A 288 0.26 -11.07 12.82
N ASN A 289 -0.94 -11.38 12.30
CA ASN A 289 -2.18 -11.57 13.06
C ASN A 289 -2.54 -10.40 14.00
N ILE A 290 -2.22 -9.17 13.59
CA ILE A 290 -2.45 -7.95 14.36
C ILE A 290 -3.86 -7.43 14.08
N GLN A 291 -4.69 -7.42 15.13
CA GLN A 291 -6.06 -6.92 15.15
C GLN A 291 -6.29 -6.01 16.37
N GLY A 292 -7.42 -5.31 16.41
CA GLY A 292 -7.84 -4.54 17.58
C GLY A 292 -8.42 -3.17 17.28
N LYS A 293 -8.79 -2.46 18.35
CA LYS A 293 -9.47 -1.17 18.30
C LYS A 293 -8.48 -0.01 18.30
N VAL A 294 -8.60 0.88 17.31
CA VAL A 294 -7.83 2.12 17.20
C VAL A 294 -8.76 3.31 17.40
N ASN A 295 -8.54 4.09 18.44
CA ASN A 295 -9.22 5.36 18.65
C ASN A 295 -8.54 6.45 17.84
N ILE A 296 -9.31 7.17 17.04
CA ILE A 296 -8.82 8.25 16.18
C ILE A 296 -9.43 9.55 16.68
N SER A 297 -8.61 10.58 16.88
CA SER A 297 -9.06 11.94 17.16
C SER A 297 -8.46 12.91 16.17
N PHE A 298 -9.25 13.86 15.69
CA PHE A 298 -8.78 14.93 14.80
C PHE A 298 -9.56 16.21 15.06
N VAL A 299 -9.02 17.34 14.60
CA VAL A 299 -9.63 18.66 14.71
C VAL A 299 -9.96 19.15 13.31
N ILE A 300 -11.20 19.61 13.12
CA ILE A 300 -11.61 20.36 11.93
C ILE A 300 -11.45 21.83 12.27
N ASN A 301 -10.61 22.54 11.52
CA ASN A 301 -10.37 23.96 11.80
C ASN A 301 -11.47 24.86 11.21
N LYS A 302 -11.40 26.16 11.49
CA LYS A 302 -12.34 27.18 10.95
C LYS A 302 -12.42 27.24 9.42
N LYS A 303 -11.41 26.75 8.70
CA LYS A 303 -11.38 26.66 7.23
C LYS A 303 -12.00 25.37 6.71
N GLY A 304 -12.26 24.40 7.59
CA GLY A 304 -12.74 23.07 7.21
C GLY A 304 -11.63 22.05 6.96
N GLU A 305 -10.38 22.36 7.30
CA GLU A 305 -9.25 21.46 7.08
C GLU A 305 -9.09 20.52 8.28
N VAL A 306 -8.70 19.27 8.02
CA VAL A 306 -8.38 18.30 9.07
C VAL A 306 -6.95 18.53 9.55
N ILE A 307 -6.81 18.83 10.84
CA ILE A 307 -5.53 19.03 11.51
C ILE A 307 -5.45 18.21 12.80
N ASN A 308 -4.25 18.11 13.38
CA ASN A 308 -4.01 17.48 14.68
C ASN A 308 -4.56 16.04 14.80
N VAL A 309 -4.41 15.23 13.74
CA VAL A 309 -4.79 13.82 13.75
C VAL A 309 -3.90 13.04 14.71
N THR A 310 -4.52 12.40 15.71
CA THR A 310 -3.88 11.54 16.70
C THR A 310 -4.57 10.19 16.73
N THR A 311 -3.80 9.11 16.87
CA THR A 311 -4.30 7.74 16.97
C THR A 311 -3.77 7.07 18.25
N LYS A 312 -4.60 6.22 18.86
CA LYS A 312 -4.26 5.40 20.02
C LYS A 312 -4.85 4.00 19.83
N GLY A 313 -3.99 3.01 19.62
CA GLY A 313 -4.34 1.61 19.39
C GLY A 313 -3.72 0.66 20.42
N PRO A 314 -3.74 -0.67 20.16
CA PRO A 314 -3.12 -1.67 21.03
C PRO A 314 -1.57 -1.57 20.99
N ALA A 315 -0.89 -2.17 21.97
CA ALA A 315 0.56 -2.05 22.15
C ALA A 315 1.38 -2.51 20.92
N ASN A 316 0.96 -3.57 20.24
CA ASN A 316 1.52 -4.06 18.97
C ASN A 316 0.85 -3.44 17.72
N GLY A 317 -0.07 -2.50 17.90
CA GLY A 317 -0.93 -1.95 16.85
C GLY A 317 -0.35 -0.76 16.09
N LYS A 318 0.97 -0.50 16.15
CA LYS A 318 1.54 0.73 15.55
C LYS A 318 1.29 0.85 14.05
N ILE A 319 1.24 -0.30 13.38
CA ILE A 319 0.88 -0.39 11.96
C ILE A 319 -0.59 -0.01 11.71
N LEU A 320 -1.51 -0.43 12.58
CA LEU A 320 -2.92 -0.07 12.51
C LEU A 320 -3.12 1.42 12.78
N GLU A 321 -2.43 1.97 13.78
CA GLU A 321 -2.42 3.40 14.09
C GLU A 321 -1.97 4.26 12.91
N THR A 322 -0.93 3.82 12.19
CA THR A 322 -0.37 4.52 11.04
C THR A 322 -1.33 4.46 9.84
N SER A 323 -1.96 3.31 9.61
CA SER A 323 -2.98 3.16 8.55
C SER A 323 -4.20 4.04 8.82
N ALA A 324 -4.73 3.97 10.05
CA ALA A 324 -5.84 4.81 10.53
C ALA A 324 -5.55 6.30 10.35
N LYS A 325 -4.32 6.73 10.68
CA LYS A 325 -3.92 8.14 10.52
C LYS A 325 -3.97 8.58 9.06
N LYS A 326 -3.41 7.79 8.14
CA LYS A 326 -3.39 8.08 6.70
C LYS A 326 -4.80 8.16 6.10
N LEU A 327 -5.73 7.34 6.59
CA LEU A 327 -7.11 7.33 6.14
C LEU A 327 -7.82 8.66 6.44
N VAL A 328 -7.57 9.20 7.63
CA VAL A 328 -8.17 10.46 8.14
C VAL A 328 -7.49 11.68 7.53
N GLU A 329 -6.18 11.61 7.29
CA GLU A 329 -5.43 12.66 6.56
C GLU A 329 -5.90 12.83 5.11
N LYS A 330 -6.62 11.85 4.55
CA LYS A 330 -7.23 11.91 3.20
C LYS A 330 -8.68 12.37 3.19
N LEU A 331 -9.26 12.74 4.34
CA LEU A 331 -10.63 13.25 4.37
C LEU A 331 -10.75 14.54 3.53
N PRO A 332 -11.86 14.73 2.82
CA PRO A 332 -12.12 15.98 2.10
C PRO A 332 -12.28 17.15 3.07
N GLU A 333 -12.21 18.37 2.53
CA GLU A 333 -12.50 19.58 3.30
C GLU A 333 -13.98 19.63 3.74
N PHE A 334 -14.19 20.19 4.93
CA PHE A 334 -15.48 20.33 5.59
C PHE A 334 -16.04 21.76 5.45
N LYS A 335 -17.36 21.90 5.61
CA LYS A 335 -17.94 23.16 6.11
C LYS A 335 -17.68 23.21 7.61
N ALA A 336 -17.06 24.28 8.10
CA ALA A 336 -16.68 24.41 9.51
C ALA A 336 -17.91 24.50 10.45
N ALA A 337 -17.71 24.11 11.70
CA ALA A 337 -18.74 24.24 12.74
C ALA A 337 -18.95 25.71 13.13
N VAL A 338 -20.17 26.02 13.59
CA VAL A 338 -20.53 27.34 14.07
C VAL A 338 -20.95 27.27 15.53
N LYS A 339 -20.35 28.15 16.35
CA LYS A 339 -20.73 28.40 17.74
C LYS A 339 -20.92 29.90 17.94
N ASN A 340 -22.05 30.32 18.51
CA ASN A 340 -22.41 31.73 18.70
C ASN A 340 -22.27 32.56 17.41
N GLY A 341 -22.70 32.00 16.27
CA GLY A 341 -22.59 32.64 14.96
C GLY A 341 -21.17 32.75 14.37
N LYS A 342 -20.14 32.26 15.07
CA LYS A 342 -18.74 32.29 14.62
C LYS A 342 -18.25 30.90 14.24
N LYS A 343 -17.42 30.80 13.19
CA LYS A 343 -16.73 29.55 12.85
C LYS A 343 -15.72 29.19 13.94
N VAL A 344 -15.74 27.94 14.40
CA VAL A 344 -14.88 27.46 15.50
C VAL A 344 -14.17 26.16 15.15
N ASN A 345 -13.08 25.86 15.86
CA ASN A 345 -12.36 24.59 15.73
C ASN A 345 -13.12 23.51 16.49
N THR A 346 -13.31 22.34 15.88
CA THR A 346 -14.10 21.24 16.47
C THR A 346 -13.32 19.95 16.48
N LYS A 347 -13.29 19.25 17.61
CA LYS A 347 -12.67 17.94 17.77
C LYS A 347 -13.70 16.84 17.60
N TYR A 348 -13.38 15.88 16.73
CA TYR A 348 -14.13 14.63 16.61
C TYR A 348 -13.28 13.44 17.02
N THR A 349 -13.90 12.39 17.56
CA THR A 349 -13.22 11.16 17.96
C THR A 349 -14.11 9.98 17.72
N PHE A 350 -13.57 8.97 17.02
CA PHE A 350 -14.29 7.75 16.69
C PHE A 350 -13.31 6.55 16.70
N PRO A 351 -13.78 5.34 17.09
CA PRO A 351 -12.99 4.14 16.98
C PRO A 351 -13.15 3.45 15.61
N ILE A 352 -12.04 2.89 15.12
CA ILE A 352 -12.03 1.85 14.08
C ILE A 352 -11.60 0.53 14.72
N GLU A 353 -12.40 -0.51 14.55
CA GLU A 353 -12.13 -1.86 15.03
C GLU A 353 -11.64 -2.72 13.87
N TYR A 354 -10.36 -3.06 13.89
CA TYR A 354 -9.72 -3.96 12.93
C TYR A 354 -9.93 -5.39 13.38
N LYS A 355 -10.59 -6.22 12.55
CA LYS A 355 -10.73 -7.65 12.78
C LYS A 355 -10.19 -8.44 11.60
N LEU A 356 -9.53 -9.54 11.88
CA LEU A 356 -9.23 -10.54 10.87
C LEU A 356 -10.46 -11.42 10.73
N ASP A 357 -10.79 -11.80 9.50
CA ASP A 357 -11.77 -12.87 9.30
C ASP A 357 -11.13 -14.20 9.72
N GLU A 358 -11.94 -15.07 10.35
CA GLU A 358 -11.53 -16.42 10.77
C GLU A 358 -11.31 -17.36 9.58
#